data_AF-A0A2G2X946-F1
#
_entry.id   AF-A0A2G2X946-F1
#
_cell.length_a   1.000
_cell.length_b   1.000
_cell.length_c   1.000
_cell.angle_alpha   90.00
_cell.angle_beta   90.00
_cell.angle_gamma   90.00
#
_symmetry.space_group_name_H-M   'P 1'
#
loop_
_entity.id
_entity.type
_entity.pdbx_description
1 polymer ?
#
loop_
_entity_poly.entity_id
_entity_poly.type
_entity_poly.pdbx_seq_one_letter_code
_entity_poly.pdbx_strand_id
1 'polypeptide(L)'
;MERRFRNIKTEWGYLKCISHETFKDPSKGYLVNDKCIFGVDVYVIKNQGIGECLLSLNGVKPYKHEWKINEFTKLKSYVYSEEFIVEGYKWKLLLYPTGNSGQNGQSISVFLESVDAEGFACKKKVKAKFSISMKNQISGKDRMWTVEHWFSAAARNWGWPSFIPCSMFHDT
;
A
#
# COMPACT_ATOMS: atom_id res chain seq x y z
N MET A 1 -9.56 12.65 -14.80
CA MET A 1 -9.35 11.59 -15.82
C MET A 1 -9.10 10.28 -15.08
N GLU A 2 -10.07 9.37 -15.05
CA GLU A 2 -9.96 8.07 -14.35
C GLU A 2 -9.01 7.12 -15.11
N ARG A 3 -8.18 6.37 -14.37
CA ARG A 3 -7.29 5.36 -14.94
C ARG A 3 -7.80 3.96 -14.57
N ARG A 4 -8.04 3.11 -15.57
CA ARG A 4 -8.52 1.73 -15.39
C ARG A 4 -7.39 0.74 -15.68
N PHE A 5 -7.26 -0.30 -14.87
CA PHE A 5 -6.38 -1.43 -15.16
C PHE A 5 -7.00 -2.32 -16.25
N ARG A 6 -6.14 -2.89 -17.10
CA ARG A 6 -6.51 -3.89 -18.10
C ARG A 6 -5.58 -5.10 -17.94
N ASN A 7 -5.94 -6.25 -18.51
CA ASN A 7 -5.10 -7.46 -18.50
C ASN A 7 -3.64 -7.19 -18.96
N ILE A 8 -3.47 -6.19 -19.82
CA ILE A 8 -2.19 -5.78 -20.40
C ILE A 8 -1.45 -4.71 -19.58
N LYS A 9 -2.14 -4.09 -18.60
CA LYS A 9 -1.60 -3.02 -17.76
C LYS A 9 -2.13 -3.17 -16.35
N THR A 10 -1.43 -4.02 -15.61
CA THR A 10 -1.64 -4.35 -14.21
C THR A 10 -0.93 -3.37 -13.27
N GLU A 11 -0.27 -2.32 -13.76
CA GLU A 11 0.50 -1.42 -12.89
C GLU A 11 0.18 0.04 -13.22
N TRP A 12 -0.12 0.80 -12.16
CA TRP A 12 -0.27 2.26 -12.20
C TRP A 12 0.47 2.82 -10.99
N GLY A 13 1.53 3.57 -11.26
CA GLY A 13 2.32 4.26 -10.25
C GLY A 13 2.84 5.58 -10.79
N TYR A 14 3.45 6.36 -9.91
CA TYR A 14 4.24 7.53 -10.30
C TYR A 14 5.70 7.09 -10.37
N LEU A 15 6.36 7.29 -11.51
CA LEU A 15 7.76 6.88 -11.73
C LEU A 15 8.78 7.67 -10.89
N LYS A 16 8.40 8.82 -10.32
CA LYS A 16 9.26 9.66 -9.47
C LYS A 16 8.44 10.25 -8.33
N CYS A 17 8.93 10.07 -7.10
CA CYS A 17 8.23 10.51 -5.89
C CYS A 17 9.08 11.44 -5.01
N ILE A 18 9.92 10.97 -4.05
CA ILE A 18 10.82 11.81 -3.20
C ILE A 18 12.22 11.28 -3.32
N SER A 19 13.23 12.14 -3.21
CA SER A 19 14.63 11.74 -3.03
C SER A 19 14.89 11.09 -1.67
N HIS A 20 15.99 10.36 -1.59
CA HIS A 20 16.49 9.76 -0.35
C HIS A 20 16.77 10.80 0.68
N GLU A 21 17.42 11.87 0.22
CA GLU A 21 17.85 12.96 1.03
C GLU A 21 16.59 13.50 1.66
N THR A 22 15.53 13.68 0.87
CA THR A 22 14.24 14.09 1.42
C THR A 22 13.62 13.06 2.38
N PHE A 23 13.86 11.76 2.22
CA PHE A 23 13.36 10.72 3.14
C PHE A 23 14.13 10.65 4.46
N LYS A 24 15.48 10.61 4.38
CA LYS A 24 16.41 10.49 5.52
C LYS A 24 16.71 11.81 6.22
N ASP A 25 16.50 12.94 5.55
CA ASP A 25 16.67 14.28 6.12
C ASP A 25 15.71 14.42 7.32
N PRO A 26 16.24 14.49 8.55
CA PRO A 26 15.43 14.65 9.75
C PRO A 26 14.72 15.99 9.80
N SER A 27 14.94 16.93 8.88
CA SER A 27 14.10 18.14 8.76
C SER A 27 12.81 17.86 7.99
N LYS A 28 12.78 16.80 7.16
CA LYS A 28 11.63 16.44 6.36
C LYS A 28 10.64 15.66 7.18
N GLY A 29 11.09 14.65 7.92
CA GLY A 29 10.29 13.89 8.89
C GLY A 29 9.71 12.57 8.46
N TYR A 30 10.01 12.09 7.25
CA TYR A 30 9.55 10.75 6.86
C TYR A 30 10.20 9.63 7.70
N LEU A 31 11.42 9.85 8.18
CA LEU A 31 12.15 8.98 9.10
C LEU A 31 12.57 9.78 10.35
N VAL A 32 12.09 9.39 11.52
CA VAL A 32 12.39 10.05 12.80
C VAL A 32 12.75 8.99 13.82
N ASN A 33 13.91 9.09 14.47
CA ASN A 33 14.39 8.11 15.45
C ASN A 33 14.37 6.65 14.92
N ASP A 34 14.79 6.46 13.67
CA ASP A 34 14.73 5.18 12.93
C ASP A 34 13.33 4.54 12.86
N LYS A 35 12.29 5.37 13.02
CA LYS A 35 10.89 4.99 12.86
C LYS A 35 10.34 5.64 11.61
N CYS A 36 9.66 4.83 10.82
CA CYS A 36 8.84 5.27 9.71
C CYS A 36 7.43 4.71 9.91
N ILE A 37 6.41 5.49 9.57
CA ILE A 37 5.01 5.07 9.74
C ILE A 37 4.40 4.99 8.36
N PHE A 38 3.73 3.88 8.06
CA PHE A 38 2.88 3.78 6.88
C PHE A 38 1.42 3.79 7.32
N GLY A 39 0.57 4.58 6.66
CA GLY A 39 -0.87 4.60 6.92
C GLY A 39 -1.64 4.08 5.71
N VAL A 40 -2.65 3.25 5.89
CA VAL A 40 -3.55 2.86 4.79
C VAL A 40 -5.00 3.24 5.09
N ASP A 41 -5.67 3.89 4.13
CA ASP A 41 -7.12 4.13 4.15
C ASP A 41 -7.80 3.06 3.28
N VAL A 42 -8.67 2.19 3.81
CA VAL A 42 -9.35 1.13 3.01
C VAL A 42 -10.86 1.34 2.99
N TYR A 43 -11.47 1.13 1.82
CA TYR A 43 -12.90 1.14 1.56
C TYR A 43 -13.29 -0.12 0.80
N VAL A 44 -14.11 -0.98 1.39
CA VAL A 44 -14.62 -2.18 0.71
C VAL A 44 -15.91 -1.83 -0.02
N ILE A 45 -15.94 -2.09 -1.33
CA ILE A 45 -17.12 -1.86 -2.16
C ILE A 45 -17.90 -3.18 -2.20
N LYS A 46 -19.04 -3.23 -1.48
CA LYS A 46 -19.96 -4.37 -1.53
C LYS A 46 -20.76 -4.30 -2.84
N ASN A 47 -20.57 -5.26 -3.74
CA ASN A 47 -21.47 -5.45 -4.87
C ASN A 47 -22.66 -6.30 -4.44
N GLN A 48 -23.86 -5.74 -4.44
CA GLN A 48 -25.11 -6.49 -4.48
C GLN A 48 -25.64 -6.43 -5.92
N GLY A 49 -25.45 -7.50 -6.70
CA GLY A 49 -26.17 -7.69 -7.97
C GLY A 49 -25.79 -6.77 -9.14
N ILE A 50 -26.28 -7.13 -10.33
CA ILE A 50 -25.92 -6.59 -11.66
C ILE A 50 -26.67 -5.26 -11.90
N GLY A 51 -25.96 -4.22 -12.35
CA GLY A 51 -26.54 -2.91 -12.72
C GLY A 51 -26.15 -1.80 -11.74
N GLU A 52 -25.40 -0.83 -12.24
CA GLU A 52 -24.70 0.27 -11.57
C GLU A 52 -25.39 0.94 -10.36
N CYS A 53 -24.61 1.22 -9.29
CA CYS A 53 -24.58 2.56 -8.69
C CYS A 53 -23.29 2.77 -7.87
N LEU A 54 -22.48 3.72 -8.31
CA LEU A 54 -21.21 4.13 -7.71
C LEU A 54 -21.51 5.12 -6.58
N LEU A 55 -21.86 4.62 -5.40
CA LEU A 55 -21.89 5.46 -4.21
C LEU A 55 -20.47 5.62 -3.70
N SER A 56 -19.84 6.72 -4.12
CA SER A 56 -18.91 7.44 -3.25
C SER A 56 -19.63 7.67 -1.92
N LEU A 57 -19.41 6.80 -0.94
CA LEU A 57 -19.00 7.09 0.44
C LEU A 57 -19.37 8.46 1.03
N ASN A 58 -20.56 8.98 0.74
CA ASN A 58 -21.15 10.07 1.49
C ASN A 58 -21.53 9.49 2.86
N GLY A 59 -20.62 9.61 3.84
CA GLY A 59 -20.90 9.37 5.25
C GLY A 59 -20.10 8.25 5.94
N VAL A 60 -19.37 7.40 5.23
CA VAL A 60 -18.54 6.35 5.87
C VAL A 60 -17.10 6.87 6.02
N LYS A 61 -16.62 6.99 7.26
CA LYS A 61 -15.21 7.35 7.51
C LYS A 61 -14.32 6.20 7.04
N PRO A 62 -13.19 6.47 6.36
CA PRO A 62 -12.22 5.42 6.04
C PRO A 62 -11.77 4.68 7.29
N TYR A 63 -11.62 3.36 7.18
CA TYR A 63 -10.85 2.63 8.19
C TYR A 63 -9.37 2.99 8.01
N LYS A 64 -8.75 3.46 9.09
CA LYS A 64 -7.34 3.84 9.14
C LYS A 64 -6.56 2.81 9.94
N HIS A 65 -5.58 2.20 9.29
CA HIS A 65 -4.60 1.36 9.95
C HIS A 65 -3.22 2.04 9.91
N GLU A 66 -2.57 2.12 11.07
CA GLU A 66 -1.20 2.62 11.20
C GLU A 66 -0.27 1.48 11.62
N TRP A 67 0.70 1.20 10.76
CA TRP A 67 1.71 0.18 11.05
C TRP A 67 3.05 0.85 11.34
N LYS A 68 3.56 0.60 12.55
CA LYS A 68 4.82 1.16 13.05
C LYS A 68 5.90 0.09 12.98
N ILE A 69 6.94 0.37 12.20
CA ILE A 69 8.10 -0.51 12.07
C ILE A 69 9.24 0.10 12.87
N ASN A 70 9.74 -0.66 13.84
CA ASN A 70 10.94 -0.32 14.59
C ASN A 70 12.16 -0.95 13.93
N GLU A 71 13.32 -0.30 14.04
CA GLU A 71 14.59 -0.79 13.50
C GLU A 71 14.52 -1.10 11.99
N PHE A 72 13.84 -0.24 11.22
CA PHE A 72 13.58 -0.43 9.79
C PHE A 72 14.84 -0.77 8.99
N THR A 73 15.96 -0.11 9.34
CA THR A 73 17.28 -0.31 8.72
C THR A 73 17.85 -1.72 8.85
N LYS A 74 17.37 -2.52 9.81
CA LYS A 74 17.81 -3.92 10.01
C LYS A 74 17.04 -4.92 9.15
N LEU A 75 15.95 -4.51 8.50
CA LEU A 75 15.12 -5.41 7.71
C LEU A 75 15.79 -5.76 6.38
N LYS A 76 16.12 -7.05 6.19
CA LYS A 76 16.76 -7.57 4.96
C LYS A 76 15.82 -8.37 4.05
N SER A 77 14.65 -8.72 4.55
CA SER A 77 13.63 -9.50 3.84
C SER A 77 12.27 -8.83 4.01
N TYR A 78 11.26 -9.38 3.33
CA TYR A 78 9.89 -8.91 3.46
C TYR A 78 9.35 -9.12 4.88
N VAL A 79 8.46 -8.23 5.30
CA VAL A 79 7.79 -8.31 6.60
C VAL A 79 6.31 -8.03 6.44
N TYR A 80 5.49 -8.63 7.31
CA TYR A 80 4.05 -8.39 7.36
C TYR A 80 3.68 -7.52 8.57
N SER A 81 2.61 -6.75 8.44
CA SER A 81 1.91 -6.21 9.60
C SER A 81 1.10 -7.29 10.31
N GLU A 82 0.55 -6.93 11.46
CA GLU A 82 -0.59 -7.61 12.04
C GLU A 82 -1.79 -7.64 11.08
N GLU A 83 -2.68 -8.61 11.28
CA GLU A 83 -3.95 -8.68 10.58
C GLU A 83 -4.93 -7.63 11.15
N PHE A 84 -5.67 -6.98 10.27
CA PHE A 84 -6.75 -6.06 10.63
C PHE A 84 -8.02 -6.36 9.82
N ILE A 85 -9.18 -6.06 10.42
CA ILE A 85 -10.48 -6.39 9.83
C ILE A 85 -11.15 -5.11 9.33
N VAL A 86 -11.58 -5.12 8.08
CA VAL A 86 -12.38 -4.04 7.47
C VAL A 86 -13.57 -4.66 6.77
N GLU A 87 -14.78 -4.25 7.18
CA GLU A 87 -16.05 -4.74 6.60
C GLU A 87 -16.19 -6.26 6.58
N GLY A 88 -15.64 -6.94 7.60
CA GLY A 88 -15.70 -8.40 7.76
C GLY A 88 -14.67 -9.18 6.94
N TYR A 89 -13.72 -8.49 6.29
CA TYR A 89 -12.59 -9.11 5.60
C TYR A 89 -11.29 -8.84 6.35
N LYS A 90 -10.43 -9.86 6.46
CA LYS A 90 -9.10 -9.76 7.02
C LYS A 90 -8.08 -9.30 5.98
N TRP A 91 -7.25 -8.37 6.41
CA TRP A 91 -6.21 -7.72 5.61
C TRP A 91 -4.90 -7.66 6.39
N LYS A 92 -3.78 -7.55 5.67
CA LYS A 92 -2.47 -7.22 6.23
C LYS A 92 -1.64 -6.46 5.19
N LEU A 93 -0.66 -5.69 5.66
CA LEU A 93 0.33 -5.06 4.81
C LEU A 93 1.53 -5.99 4.62
N LEU A 94 2.10 -5.97 3.41
CA LEU A 94 3.32 -6.67 3.05
C LEU A 94 4.33 -5.65 2.55
N LEU A 95 5.46 -5.55 3.24
CA LEU A 95 6.55 -4.63 2.90
C LEU A 95 7.77 -5.43 2.43
N TYR A 96 8.37 -4.99 1.32
CA TYR A 96 9.70 -5.38 0.91
C TYR A 96 10.63 -4.17 1.09
N PRO A 97 11.45 -4.11 2.15
CA PRO A 97 12.30 -2.95 2.44
C PRO A 97 13.37 -2.74 1.36
N THR A 98 13.75 -3.81 0.65
CA THR A 98 14.72 -3.79 -0.45
C THR A 98 14.07 -3.95 -1.82
N GLY A 99 12.73 -4.03 -1.91
CA GLY A 99 12.01 -4.16 -3.17
C GLY A 99 11.59 -5.56 -3.58
N ASN A 100 10.69 -5.61 -4.56
CA ASN A 100 10.06 -6.80 -5.13
C ASN A 100 9.94 -6.63 -6.67
N SER A 101 9.70 -7.72 -7.40
CA SER A 101 9.42 -7.72 -8.85
C SER A 101 10.47 -6.98 -9.70
N GLY A 102 11.75 -7.28 -9.48
CA GLY A 102 12.86 -6.66 -10.22
C GLY A 102 13.31 -5.31 -9.67
N GLN A 103 12.73 -4.85 -8.55
CA GLN A 103 13.15 -3.64 -7.84
C GLN A 103 14.13 -3.91 -6.69
N ASN A 104 14.79 -5.07 -6.66
CA ASN A 104 15.73 -5.43 -5.60
C ASN A 104 16.87 -4.41 -5.51
N GLY A 105 17.05 -3.82 -4.33
CA GLY A 105 18.01 -2.74 -4.08
C GLY A 105 17.67 -1.41 -4.75
N GLN A 106 16.49 -1.30 -5.38
CA GLN A 106 16.07 -0.14 -6.18
C GLN A 106 14.83 0.58 -5.67
N SER A 107 14.01 -0.03 -4.82
CA SER A 107 12.92 0.67 -4.12
C SER A 107 12.33 -0.16 -2.99
N ILE A 108 11.77 0.48 -1.97
CA ILE A 108 10.81 -0.15 -1.05
C ILE A 108 9.53 -0.47 -1.84
N SER A 109 9.03 -1.69 -1.69
CA SER A 109 7.72 -2.10 -2.20
C SER A 109 6.73 -2.29 -1.05
N VAL A 110 5.47 -1.92 -1.26
CA VAL A 110 4.41 -2.13 -0.27
C VAL A 110 3.12 -2.59 -0.94
N PHE A 111 2.45 -3.56 -0.32
CA PHE A 111 1.24 -4.17 -0.82
C PHE A 111 0.21 -4.32 0.29
N LEU A 112 -1.07 -4.21 -0.07
CA LEU A 112 -2.17 -4.68 0.75
C LEU A 112 -2.48 -6.11 0.31
N GLU A 113 -2.60 -7.03 1.28
CA GLU A 113 -2.93 -8.43 1.05
C GLU A 113 -4.26 -8.77 1.74
N SER A 114 -5.15 -9.44 1.01
CA SER A 114 -6.38 -10.01 1.55
C SER A 114 -6.07 -11.42 2.07
N VAL A 115 -6.18 -11.60 3.38
CA VAL A 115 -5.93 -12.89 4.04
C VAL A 115 -7.02 -13.89 3.66
N ASP A 116 -8.29 -13.46 3.70
CA ASP A 116 -9.41 -14.34 3.40
C ASP A 116 -9.47 -14.78 1.93
N ALA A 117 -8.80 -14.04 1.02
CA ALA A 117 -8.80 -14.35 -0.41
C ALA A 117 -8.20 -15.73 -0.72
N GLU A 118 -7.34 -16.27 0.14
CA GLU A 118 -6.82 -17.64 0.02
C GLU A 118 -7.92 -18.70 0.11
N GLY A 119 -8.93 -18.47 0.96
CA GLY A 119 -10.08 -19.36 1.12
C GLY A 119 -11.25 -19.07 0.15
N PHE A 120 -11.08 -18.15 -0.81
CA PHE A 120 -12.15 -17.82 -1.74
C PHE A 120 -12.36 -18.93 -2.77
N ALA A 121 -13.61 -19.37 -2.94
CA ALA A 121 -14.00 -20.17 -4.11
C ALA A 121 -13.70 -19.41 -5.41
N CYS A 122 -13.48 -20.12 -6.52
CA CYS A 122 -12.96 -19.56 -7.78
C CYS A 122 -13.70 -18.31 -8.33
N LYS A 123 -14.98 -18.12 -8.00
CA LYS A 123 -15.80 -16.97 -8.44
C LYS A 123 -15.88 -15.83 -7.42
N LYS A 124 -15.50 -16.04 -6.16
CA LYS A 124 -15.58 -15.03 -5.10
C LYS A 124 -14.44 -14.02 -5.27
N LYS A 125 -14.80 -12.74 -5.28
CA LYS A 125 -13.85 -11.61 -5.30
C LYS A 125 -14.38 -10.50 -4.40
N VAL A 126 -13.47 -9.72 -3.81
CA VAL A 126 -13.82 -8.51 -3.05
C VAL A 126 -13.15 -7.31 -3.69
N LYS A 127 -13.91 -6.24 -3.93
CA LYS A 127 -13.34 -4.98 -4.44
C LYS A 127 -13.01 -4.09 -3.26
N ALA A 128 -11.80 -3.56 -3.22
CA ALA A 128 -11.44 -2.52 -2.27
C ALA A 128 -10.82 -1.32 -3.00
N LYS A 129 -11.23 -0.13 -2.59
CA LYS A 129 -10.53 1.12 -2.85
C LYS A 129 -9.67 1.39 -1.64
N PHE A 130 -8.37 1.55 -1.81
CA PHE A 130 -7.49 1.81 -0.69
C PHE A 130 -6.37 2.78 -1.04
N SER A 131 -5.85 3.46 -0.02
CA SER A 131 -4.74 4.39 -0.13
C SER A 131 -3.62 3.94 0.78
N ILE A 132 -2.44 3.56 0.29
CA ILE A 132 -1.26 3.35 1.16
C ILE A 132 -0.45 4.64 1.19
N SER A 133 -0.02 5.02 2.38
CA SER A 133 0.76 6.21 2.63
C SER A 133 1.99 5.92 3.47
N MET A 134 3.03 6.73 3.28
CA MET A 134 4.13 6.87 4.23
C MET A 134 3.98 8.22 4.91
N LYS A 135 3.87 8.19 6.23
CA LYS A 135 3.70 9.34 7.09
C LYS A 135 4.98 10.12 7.24
N ASN A 136 4.81 11.42 7.23
CA ASN A 136 5.85 12.35 7.58
C ASN A 136 5.62 12.84 9.01
N GLN A 137 6.47 12.40 9.93
CA GLN A 137 6.40 12.65 11.37
C GLN A 137 6.88 14.04 11.80
N ILE A 138 7.36 14.92 10.89
CA ILE A 138 7.85 16.27 11.26
C ILE A 138 7.06 17.35 10.55
N SER A 139 6.98 17.28 9.22
CA SER A 139 6.21 18.25 8.44
C SER A 139 4.73 17.91 8.33
N GLY A 140 4.32 16.67 8.66
CA GLY A 140 2.95 16.18 8.47
C GLY A 140 2.55 15.99 7.00
N LYS A 141 3.45 16.23 6.04
CA LYS A 141 3.19 16.06 4.60
C LYS A 141 3.40 14.61 4.17
N ASP A 142 2.41 13.80 4.46
CA ASP A 142 2.38 12.38 4.08
C ASP A 142 2.39 12.19 2.57
N ARG A 143 2.81 11.00 2.16
CA ARG A 143 2.75 10.59 0.76
C ARG A 143 1.84 9.43 0.62
N MET A 144 0.85 9.56 -0.24
CA MET A 144 -0.26 8.63 -0.32
C MET A 144 -0.57 8.29 -1.78
N TRP A 145 -0.85 7.02 -2.03
CA TRP A 145 -1.25 6.51 -3.33
C TRP A 145 -2.55 5.75 -3.18
N THR A 146 -3.54 6.10 -3.98
CA THR A 146 -4.89 5.51 -3.95
C THR A 146 -5.14 4.66 -5.18
N VAL A 147 -5.76 3.49 -4.98
CA VAL A 147 -6.07 2.54 -6.04
C VAL A 147 -7.37 1.80 -5.73
N GLU A 148 -8.02 1.28 -6.78
CA GLU A 148 -9.09 0.29 -6.65
C GLU A 148 -8.61 -1.05 -7.21
N HIS A 149 -8.83 -2.13 -6.47
CA HIS A 149 -8.41 -3.46 -6.86
C HIS A 149 -9.43 -4.54 -6.49
N TRP A 150 -9.44 -5.62 -7.27
CA TRP A 150 -10.26 -6.81 -7.05
C TRP A 150 -9.41 -7.94 -6.48
N PHE A 151 -9.60 -8.24 -5.21
CA PHE A 151 -8.89 -9.32 -4.53
C PHE A 151 -9.62 -10.65 -4.73
N SER A 152 -8.86 -11.70 -5.01
CA SER A 152 -9.35 -13.05 -5.26
C SER A 152 -8.28 -14.09 -4.95
N ALA A 153 -8.62 -15.38 -4.96
CA ALA A 153 -7.63 -16.45 -4.77
C ALA A 153 -6.43 -16.35 -5.73
N ALA A 154 -6.64 -15.87 -6.96
CA ALA A 154 -5.57 -15.67 -7.95
C ALA A 154 -4.84 -14.31 -7.85
N ALA A 155 -5.41 -13.34 -7.15
CA ALA A 155 -4.86 -11.99 -6.99
C ALA A 155 -5.07 -11.55 -5.53
N ARG A 156 -4.26 -12.11 -4.64
CA ARG A 156 -4.43 -11.96 -3.19
C ARG A 156 -3.85 -10.65 -2.66
N ASN A 157 -2.91 -10.04 -3.37
CA ASN A 157 -2.30 -8.78 -2.99
C ASN A 157 -2.19 -7.81 -4.16
N TRP A 158 -2.12 -6.53 -3.81
CA TRP A 158 -1.90 -5.45 -4.76
C TRP A 158 -1.26 -4.26 -4.08
N GLY A 159 -0.45 -3.52 -4.82
CA GLY A 159 0.29 -2.39 -4.29
C GLY A 159 1.29 -1.85 -5.27
N TRP A 160 2.41 -1.38 -4.74
CA TRP A 160 3.41 -0.63 -5.48
C TRP A 160 4.78 -1.31 -5.34
N PRO A 161 5.26 -1.99 -6.39
CA PRO A 161 6.62 -2.53 -6.44
C PRO A 161 7.69 -1.44 -6.30
N SER A 162 7.45 -0.25 -6.85
CA SER A 162 8.30 0.93 -6.66
C SER A 162 7.56 2.00 -5.88
N PHE A 163 7.29 1.73 -4.61
CA PHE A 163 6.62 2.70 -3.73
C PHE A 163 7.58 3.86 -3.43
N ILE A 164 8.85 3.55 -3.08
CA ILE A 164 9.90 4.53 -2.77
C ILE A 164 11.25 4.05 -3.29
N PRO A 165 11.93 4.76 -4.21
CA PRO A 165 13.23 4.32 -4.76
C PRO A 165 14.39 4.19 -3.75
N CYS A 166 15.31 3.26 -4.00
CA CYS A 166 16.55 2.99 -3.28
C CYS A 166 17.80 3.59 -3.95
N SER A 167 17.72 4.15 -5.18
CA SER A 167 18.78 4.92 -5.90
C SER A 167 19.09 6.26 -5.24
N MET A 168 19.22 6.15 -3.96
CA MET A 168 18.81 7.09 -2.96
C MET A 168 19.71 6.81 -1.77
N PHE A 169 19.96 5.53 -1.45
CA PHE A 169 20.79 5.08 -0.34
C PHE A 169 22.29 4.97 -0.67
N HIS A 170 22.71 5.24 -1.91
CA HIS A 170 24.10 5.22 -2.36
C HIS A 170 24.50 6.58 -2.92
N ASP A 171 24.90 7.48 -2.03
CA ASP A 171 25.89 8.54 -2.31
C ASP A 171 26.65 8.74 -0.99
N THR A 172 27.86 8.18 -0.94
CA THR A 172 28.90 8.42 0.08
C THR A 172 29.78 9.57 -0.36
#